data_AF-A0A2G2I3R9-F1
#
_entry.id   AF-A0A2G2I3R9-F1
#
_cell.length_a   1.000
_cell.length_b   1.000
_cell.length_c   1.000
_cell.angle_alpha   90.00
_cell.angle_beta   90.00
_cell.angle_gamma   90.00
#
_symmetry.space_group_name_H-M   'P 1'
#
loop_
_entity.id
_entity.type
_entity.pdbx_description
1 polymer ?
#
loop_
_entity_poly.entity_id
_entity_poly.type
_entity_poly.pdbx_seq_one_letter_code
_entity_poly.pdbx_strand_id
1 'polypeptide(L)' 'MAPLHNRAPSLYWLYYAIAALAGWYDSKRNGRVGIKALCQGWLKLADMVESAELALSLTQTE' A
#
# COMPACT_ATOMS: atom_id res chain seq x y z
N MET A 1 11.12 5.40 13.98
CA MET A 1 11.33 5.19 12.54
C MET A 1 11.79 3.75 12.37
N ALA A 2 10.99 2.84 11.79
CA ALA A 2 11.49 1.51 11.48
C ALA A 2 12.65 1.63 10.47
N PRO A 3 13.71 0.80 10.57
CA PRO A 3 14.83 0.88 9.65
C PRO A 3 14.34 0.67 8.21
N LEU A 4 14.73 1.55 7.30
CA LEU A 4 14.51 1.36 5.87
C LEU A 4 15.29 0.11 5.47
N HIS A 5 14.58 -0.97 5.17
CA HIS A 5 15.21 -2.18 4.67
C HIS A 5 15.96 -1.84 3.39
N ASN A 6 17.26 -2.15 3.34
CA ASN A 6 18.13 -1.88 2.19
C ASN A 6 17.77 -2.71 0.94
N ARG A 7 16.71 -3.51 1.00
CA ARG A 7 16.16 -4.29 -0.10
C ARG A 7 14.68 -3.95 -0.24
N ALA A 8 14.27 -3.75 -1.49
CA ALA A 8 12.86 -3.62 -1.83
C ALA A 8 12.09 -4.85 -1.29
N PRO A 9 10.90 -4.65 -0.71
CA PRO A 9 10.09 -5.77 -0.24
C PRO A 9 9.66 -6.67 -1.40
N SER A 10 9.37 -7.94 -1.09
CA SER A 10 8.95 -8.92 -2.09
C SER A 10 7.56 -8.63 -2.64
N LEU A 11 7.25 -9.16 -3.83
CA LEU A 11 5.89 -9.13 -4.38
C LEU A 11 4.87 -9.82 -3.45
N TYR A 12 5.30 -10.88 -2.75
CA TYR A 12 4.49 -11.54 -1.73
C TYR A 12 4.11 -10.59 -0.59
N TRP A 13 5.06 -9.79 -0.12
CA TRP A 13 4.77 -8.75 0.87
C TRP A 13 3.80 -7.70 0.33
N LEU A 14 4.02 -7.23 -0.90
CA LEU A 14 3.17 -6.23 -1.54
C LEU A 14 1.72 -6.70 -1.67
N TYR A 15 1.52 -7.97 -2.04
CA TYR A 15 0.20 -8.60 -2.16
C TYR A 15 -0.64 -8.45 -0.88
N TYR A 16 -0.05 -8.72 0.29
CA TYR A 16 -0.73 -8.57 1.57
C TYR A 16 -0.78 -7.13 2.07
N ALA A 17 0.25 -6.33 1.81
CA ALA A 17 0.28 -4.93 2.22
C ALA A 17 -0.85 -4.12 1.57
N ILE A 18 -1.07 -4.30 0.26
CA ILE A 18 -2.17 -3.67 -0.48
C ILE A 18 -3.51 -4.14 0.07
N ALA A 19 -3.68 -5.45 0.30
CA ALA A 19 -4.90 -5.99 0.88
C ALA A 19 -5.22 -5.38 2.24
N ALA A 20 -4.20 -5.23 3.11
CA ALA A 20 -4.35 -4.63 4.42
C ALA A 20 -4.76 -3.16 4.36
N LEU A 21 -4.31 -2.39 3.35
CA LEU A 21 -4.78 -1.01 3.13
C LEU A 21 -6.29 -0.92 2.89
N ALA A 22 -6.87 -1.96 2.28
CA ALA A 22 -8.31 -2.12 2.08
C ALA A 22 -9.05 -2.70 3.30
N GLY A 23 -8.37 -2.89 4.43
CA GLY A 23 -8.93 -3.50 5.64
C GLY A 23 -9.13 -5.01 5.53
N TRP A 24 -8.50 -5.68 4.56
CA TRP A 24 -8.58 -7.13 4.44
C TRP A 24 -7.79 -7.82 5.56
N TYR A 25 -8.37 -8.87 6.11
CA TYR A 25 -7.75 -9.76 7.08
C TYR A 25 -8.09 -11.21 6.74
N ASP A 26 -7.13 -12.12 6.93
CA ASP A 26 -7.26 -13.54 6.58
C ASP A 26 -8.11 -14.33 7.59
N SER A 27 -9.38 -13.94 7.73
CA SER A 27 -10.33 -14.55 8.68
C SER A 27 -10.57 -16.05 8.42
N LYS A 28 -10.33 -16.53 7.19
CA LYS A 28 -10.49 -17.93 6.78
C LYS A 28 -9.16 -18.68 6.69
N ARG A 29 -8.03 -18.03 7.00
CA ARG A 29 -6.68 -18.63 7.05
C ARG A 29 -6.30 -19.38 5.78
N ASN A 30 -6.68 -18.85 4.62
CA ASN A 30 -6.35 -19.45 3.33
C ASN A 30 -5.32 -18.64 2.55
N GLY A 31 -4.94 -17.44 3.02
CA GLY A 31 -3.96 -16.56 2.38
C GLY A 31 -4.43 -15.97 1.05
N ARG A 32 -5.70 -16.13 0.65
CA ARG A 32 -6.18 -15.74 -0.67
C ARG A 32 -6.97 -14.44 -0.56
N VAL A 33 -6.33 -13.35 -0.96
CA VAL A 33 -6.97 -12.04 -1.06
C VAL A 33 -7.91 -12.02 -2.27
N GLY A 34 -9.15 -11.61 -2.05
CA GLY A 34 -10.12 -11.43 -3.12
C GLY A 34 -9.80 -10.20 -3.98
N ILE A 35 -10.12 -10.28 -5.29
CA ILE A 35 -9.81 -9.21 -6.25
C ILE A 35 -10.35 -7.83 -5.83
N LYS A 36 -11.53 -7.78 -5.20
CA LYS A 36 -12.11 -6.54 -4.70
C LYS A 36 -11.20 -5.84 -3.68
N ALA A 37 -10.65 -6.59 -2.72
CA ALA A 37 -9.75 -6.02 -1.72
C ALA A 37 -8.41 -5.59 -2.32
N LEU A 38 -7.87 -6.36 -3.28
CA LEU A 38 -6.66 -5.95 -4.01
C LEU A 38 -6.88 -4.65 -4.78
N CYS A 39 -7.96 -4.54 -5.56
CA CYS A 39 -8.26 -3.32 -6.31
C CYS A 39 -8.49 -2.11 -5.39
N GLN A 40 -9.26 -2.28 -4.31
CA GLN A 40 -9.51 -1.21 -3.34
C GLN A 40 -8.21 -0.74 -2.66
N GLY A 41 -7.34 -1.68 -2.30
CA GLY A 41 -6.05 -1.35 -1.70
C GLY A 41 -5.13 -0.64 -2.68
N TRP A 42 -5.14 -1.07 -3.95
CA TRP A 42 -4.32 -0.48 -5.01
C TRP A 42 -4.74 0.96 -5.29
N LEU A 43 -6.04 1.21 -5.44
CA LEU A 43 -6.56 2.57 -5.63
C LEU A 43 -6.20 3.48 -4.46
N LYS A 44 -6.38 3.00 -3.22
CA LYS A 44 -5.99 3.76 -2.03
C LYS A 44 -4.49 4.05 -1.98
N LEU A 45 -3.65 3.10 -2.39
CA LEU A 45 -2.21 3.32 -2.50
C LEU A 45 -1.89 4.40 -3.54
N ALA A 46 -2.53 4.34 -4.72
CA ALA A 46 -2.35 5.34 -5.77
C ALA A 46 -2.72 6.75 -5.29
N ASP A 47 -3.88 6.90 -4.63
CA ASP A 47 -4.33 8.19 -4.07
C ASP A 47 -3.32 8.74 -3.03
N MET A 48 -2.75 7.86 -2.19
CA MET A 48 -1.76 8.25 -1.19
C MET A 48 -0.43 8.71 -1.82
N VAL A 49 0.00 8.06 -2.90
CA VAL A 49 1.21 8.46 -3.64
C VAL A 49 1.00 9.80 -4.30
N GLU A 50 -0.10 9.98 -5.04
CA GLU A 50 -0.45 11.26 -5.68
C GLU A 50 -0.52 12.40 -4.65
N SER A 51 -1.19 12.17 -3.53
CA SER A 51 -1.30 13.17 -2.46
C SER A 51 0.05 13.54 -1.84
N ALA A 52 0.94 12.56 -1.67
CA ALA A 52 2.29 12.80 -1.13
C ALA A 52 3.16 13.59 -2.11
N GLU A 53 3.11 13.26 -3.41
CA GLU A 53 3.81 13.99 -4.46
C GLU A 53 3.31 15.43 -4.58
N LEU A 54 1.99 15.63 -4.52
CA LEU A 54 1.39 16.97 -4.48
C LEU A 54 1.86 17.77 -3.27
N ALA A 55 1.84 17.19 -2.06
CA ALA A 55 2.32 17.86 -0.86
C ALA A 55 3.79 18.27 -0.97
N LEU A 56 4.66 17.41 -1.51
CA LEU A 56 6.06 17.73 -1.75
C LEU A 56 6.23 18.88 -2.74
N SER A 57 5.46 18.88 -3.83
CA SER A 57 5.51 19.95 -4.83
C SER A 57 5.14 21.32 -4.25
N LEU A 58 4.18 21.38 -3.34
CA LEU A 58 3.76 22.61 -2.66
C LEU A 58 4.83 23.14 -1.69
N THR A 59 5.57 22.25 -1.01
CA THR A 59 6.67 22.65 -0.12
C THR A 59 7.92 23.16 -0.86
N GLN A 60 8.07 22.86 -2.16
CA GLN A 60 9.19 23.31 -2.98
C GLN A 60 8.98 24.71 -3.57
N THR A 61 7.76 25.24 -3.51
CA THR A 61 7.39 26.56 -4.05
C THR A 61 7.49 27.72 -3.05
N GLU A 62 7.95 27.46 -1.82
CA GLU A 62 8.31 28.47 -0.80
C GLU A 62 9.83 28.66 -0.72
#